data_AF-A0A1H6RZH0-F1
#
_entry.id   AF-A0A1H6RZH0-F1
#
_cell.length_a   1.000
_cell.length_b   1.000
_cell.length_c   1.000
_cell.angle_alpha   90.00
_cell.angle_beta   90.00
_cell.angle_gamma   90.00
#
_symmetry.space_group_name_H-M   'P 1'
#
loop_
_entity.id
_entity.type
_entity.pdbx_description
1 polymer ?
#
loop_
_entity_poly.entity_id
_entity_poly.type
_entity_poly.pdbx_seq_one_letter_code
_entity_poly.pdbx_strand_id
1 'polypeptide(L)'
;MKNVVKKLVFVMTLLVTFGVSAQDRKEKLKNASPEERVAMRTEKLSEKLSLDENQKRKVKEIFAAEQKENMAAREEMKAEREKMKAEREKMLAEKKATMKKQHEELKAKLKPILTDEQFKKWEAMQNENMEKRKEGRKHKKE
;
A
#
# COMPACT_ATOMS: atom_id res chain seq x y z
N MET A 1 19.82 53.87 21.08
CA MET A 1 19.35 52.48 21.33
C MET A 1 18.09 52.05 20.55
N LYS A 2 17.33 52.94 19.88
CA LYS A 2 16.12 52.53 19.13
C LYS A 2 16.39 51.77 17.81
N ASN A 3 17.59 51.94 17.22
CA ASN A 3 17.96 51.33 15.94
C ASN A 3 18.71 49.99 16.09
N VAL A 4 19.18 49.65 17.29
CA VAL A 4 19.86 48.38 17.60
C VAL A 4 18.83 47.30 17.92
N VAL A 5 17.74 47.66 18.62
CA VAL A 5 16.59 46.77 18.85
C VAL A 5 15.88 46.43 17.53
N LYS A 6 15.72 47.37 16.59
CA LYS A 6 15.17 47.08 15.25
C LYS A 6 16.05 46.13 14.42
N LYS A 7 17.38 46.20 14.56
CA LYS A 7 18.32 45.28 13.89
C LYS A 7 18.40 43.92 14.60
N LEU A 8 18.21 43.87 15.92
CA LEU A 8 18.13 42.63 16.70
C LEU A 8 16.81 41.88 16.52
N VAL A 9 15.70 42.60 16.30
CA VAL A 9 14.39 41.99 15.99
C VAL A 9 14.37 41.42 14.56
N PHE A 10 15.18 41.95 13.63
CA PHE A 10 15.28 41.42 12.27
C PHE A 10 16.19 40.18 12.14
N VAL A 11 16.99 39.87 13.17
CA VAL A 11 17.91 38.73 13.20
C VAL A 11 17.32 37.54 14.00
N MET A 12 16.15 37.71 14.63
CA MET A 12 15.43 36.65 15.33
C MET A 12 14.44 35.87 14.44
N THR A 13 14.40 36.15 13.13
CA THR A 13 13.56 35.43 12.15
C THR A 13 14.34 34.36 11.37
N LEU A 14 15.43 33.84 11.94
CA LEU A 14 16.38 32.96 11.22
C LEU A 14 16.48 31.52 11.75
N LEU A 15 15.65 31.09 12.71
CA LEU A 15 15.67 29.70 13.18
C LEU A 15 14.27 29.16 13.52
N VAL A 16 13.38 29.14 12.52
CA VAL A 16 12.36 28.08 12.46
C VAL A 16 12.64 27.23 11.23
N THR A 17 13.79 26.55 11.23
CA THR A 17 13.89 25.29 10.50
C THR A 17 12.90 24.34 11.15
N PHE A 18 11.66 24.30 10.64
CA PHE A 18 10.78 23.18 10.86
C PHE A 18 11.54 21.94 10.40
N GLY A 19 12.07 21.18 11.36
CA GLY A 19 12.52 19.82 11.15
C GLY A 19 11.31 18.97 10.81
N VAL A 20 10.77 19.13 9.60
CA VAL A 20 9.73 18.24 9.11
C VAL A 20 10.40 16.91 8.86
N SER A 21 10.17 15.99 9.79
CA SER A 21 10.66 14.63 9.70
C SER A 21 10.23 14.03 8.36
N ALA A 22 11.03 13.13 7.79
CA ALA A 22 10.66 12.46 6.54
C ALA A 22 9.34 11.68 6.66
N GLN A 23 8.96 11.28 7.89
CA GLN A 23 7.68 10.64 8.20
C GLN A 23 6.51 11.62 8.11
N ASP A 24 6.58 12.80 8.74
CA ASP A 24 5.54 13.83 8.65
C ASP A 24 5.34 14.31 7.21
N ARG A 25 6.43 14.44 6.45
CA ARG A 25 6.37 14.78 5.01
C ARG A 25 5.68 13.69 4.20
N LYS A 26 5.94 12.42 4.49
CA LYS A 26 5.33 11.27 3.81
C LYS A 26 3.85 11.15 4.12
N GLU A 27 3.44 11.46 5.35
CA GLU A 27 2.04 11.42 5.77
C GLU A 27 1.23 12.59 5.16
N LYS A 28 1.78 13.81 5.18
CA LYS A 28 1.19 14.96 4.47
C LYS A 28 1.05 14.69 2.98
N LEU A 29 2.05 14.07 2.34
CA LEU A 29 1.97 13.71 0.92
C LEU A 29 0.90 12.64 0.62
N LYS A 30 0.61 11.75 1.57
CA LYS A 30 -0.47 10.75 1.42
C LYS A 30 -1.85 11.40 1.45
N ASN A 31 -2.03 12.43 2.27
CA ASN A 31 -3.33 13.09 2.47
C ASN A 31 -3.53 14.34 1.61
N ALA A 32 -2.49 14.84 0.95
CA ALA A 32 -2.57 16.00 0.07
C ALA A 32 -3.44 15.76 -1.16
N SER A 33 -4.20 16.79 -1.55
CA SER A 33 -5.00 16.81 -2.78
C SER A 33 -4.10 16.71 -4.03
N PRO A 34 -4.65 16.31 -5.19
CA PRO A 34 -3.90 16.29 -6.45
C PRO A 34 -3.25 17.63 -6.77
N GLU A 35 -3.96 18.73 -6.55
CA GLU A 35 -3.48 20.10 -6.80
C GLU A 35 -2.37 20.50 -5.84
N GLU A 36 -2.49 20.14 -4.55
CA GLU A 36 -1.45 20.36 -3.55
C GLU A 36 -0.18 19.58 -3.89
N ARG A 37 -0.33 18.35 -4.40
CA ARG A 37 0.83 17.54 -4.85
C ARG A 37 1.54 18.17 -6.04
N VAL A 38 0.80 18.71 -7.01
CA VAL A 38 1.39 19.46 -8.13
C VAL A 38 2.17 20.66 -7.59
N ALA A 39 1.55 21.46 -6.72
CA ALA A 39 2.18 22.64 -6.14
C ALA A 39 3.46 22.27 -5.38
N MET A 40 3.42 21.28 -4.50
CA MET A 40 4.60 20.81 -3.77
C MET A 40 5.72 20.30 -4.69
N ARG A 41 5.39 19.61 -5.79
CA ARG A 41 6.38 19.15 -6.77
C ARG A 41 7.01 20.31 -7.54
N THR A 42 6.19 21.29 -7.94
CA THR A 42 6.67 22.51 -8.61
C THR A 42 7.59 23.30 -7.69
N GLU A 43 7.19 23.55 -6.45
CA GLU A 43 8.01 24.29 -5.48
C GLU A 43 9.33 23.57 -5.20
N LYS A 44 9.28 22.26 -4.96
CA LYS A 44 10.49 21.45 -4.74
C LYS A 44 11.43 21.47 -5.94
N LEU A 45 10.90 21.44 -7.17
CA LEU A 45 11.73 21.53 -8.37
C LEU A 45 12.29 22.94 -8.53
N SER A 46 11.49 23.95 -8.22
CA SER A 46 11.91 25.35 -8.25
C SER A 46 13.02 25.64 -7.26
N GLU A 47 12.96 25.12 -6.03
CA GLU A 47 14.01 25.28 -5.03
C GLU A 47 15.32 24.63 -5.50
N LYS A 48 15.23 23.44 -6.10
CA LYS A 48 16.41 22.68 -6.55
C LYS A 48 17.10 23.27 -7.77
N LEU A 49 16.33 23.86 -8.67
CA LEU A 49 16.84 24.38 -9.95
C LEU A 49 16.84 25.90 -10.03
N SER A 50 16.42 26.58 -8.95
CA SER A 50 16.28 28.03 -8.88
C SER A 50 15.43 28.60 -10.03
N LEU A 51 14.26 27.98 -10.28
CA LEU A 51 13.39 28.36 -11.39
C LEU A 51 12.79 29.76 -11.20
N ASP A 52 12.65 30.50 -12.31
CA ASP A 52 11.93 31.78 -12.34
C ASP A 52 10.40 31.57 -12.40
N GLU A 53 9.63 32.66 -12.25
CA GLU A 53 8.17 32.61 -12.22
C GLU A 53 7.53 32.08 -13.52
N ASN A 54 8.14 32.36 -14.67
CA ASN A 54 7.66 31.85 -15.95
C ASN A 54 7.91 30.36 -16.09
N GLN A 55 9.08 29.88 -15.64
CA GLN A 55 9.44 28.47 -15.60
C GLN A 55 8.57 27.70 -14.62
N LYS A 56 8.35 28.22 -13.40
CA LYS A 56 7.45 27.63 -12.40
C LYS A 56 6.04 27.40 -12.95
N ARG A 57 5.48 28.41 -13.64
CA ARG A 57 4.14 28.31 -14.25
C ARG A 57 4.07 27.18 -15.26
N LYS A 58 5.04 27.09 -16.18
CA LYS A 58 5.10 26.01 -17.19
C LYS A 58 5.27 24.63 -16.54
N VAL A 59 6.13 24.52 -15.52
CA VAL A 59 6.32 23.27 -14.77
C VAL A 59 5.03 22.85 -14.06
N LYS A 60 4.30 23.79 -13.45
CA LYS A 60 3.02 23.52 -12.80
C LYS A 60 1.99 22.97 -13.79
N GLU A 61 1.91 23.54 -14.99
CA GLU A 61 1.02 23.06 -16.05
C GLU A 61 1.39 21.64 -16.50
N ILE A 62 2.68 21.36 -16.70
CA ILE A 62 3.17 20.02 -17.06
C ILE A 62 2.80 18.99 -15.97
N PHE A 63 3.07 19.30 -14.71
CA PHE A 63 2.73 18.39 -13.62
C PHE A 63 1.23 18.22 -13.42
N ALA A 64 0.42 19.25 -13.69
CA ALA A 64 -1.04 19.13 -13.67
C ALA A 64 -1.55 18.19 -14.76
N ALA A 65 -1.00 18.27 -15.97
CA ALA A 65 -1.32 17.34 -17.06
C ALA A 65 -0.92 15.91 -16.70
N GLU A 66 0.32 15.71 -16.21
CA GLU A 66 0.84 14.42 -15.77
C GLU A 66 -0.01 13.82 -14.64
N GLN A 67 -0.52 14.63 -13.70
CA GLN A 67 -1.42 14.14 -12.65
C GLN A 67 -2.74 13.62 -13.22
N LYS A 68 -3.32 14.30 -14.22
CA LYS A 68 -4.57 13.85 -14.83
C LYS A 68 -4.40 12.51 -15.53
N GLU A 69 -3.33 12.34 -16.32
CA GLU A 69 -3.02 11.07 -16.98
C GLU A 69 -2.79 9.95 -15.96
N ASN A 70 -2.02 10.22 -14.91
CA ASN A 70 -1.77 9.24 -13.85
C ASN A 70 -3.05 8.85 -13.09
N MET A 71 -3.99 9.78 -12.90
CA MET A 71 -5.28 9.46 -12.28
C MET A 71 -6.13 8.57 -13.20
N ALA A 72 -6.18 8.85 -14.50
CA ALA A 72 -6.88 8.01 -15.47
C ALA A 72 -6.31 6.58 -15.51
N ALA A 73 -4.99 6.44 -15.59
CA ALA A 73 -4.32 5.13 -15.57
C ALA A 73 -4.56 4.36 -14.27
N ARG A 74 -4.66 5.07 -13.13
CA ARG A 74 -4.98 4.45 -11.83
C ARG A 74 -6.41 3.92 -11.78
N GLU A 75 -7.38 4.67 -12.30
CA GLU A 75 -8.77 4.22 -12.37
C GLU A 75 -8.91 3.01 -13.30
N GLU A 76 -8.22 3.01 -14.44
CA GLU A 76 -8.18 1.86 -15.35
C GLU A 76 -7.59 0.61 -14.66
N MET A 77 -6.42 0.74 -14.03
CA MET A 77 -5.82 -0.36 -13.28
C MET A 77 -6.70 -0.83 -12.11
N LYS A 78 -7.44 0.08 -11.46
CA LYS A 78 -8.37 -0.28 -10.38
C LYS A 78 -9.53 -1.09 -10.92
N ALA A 79 -10.12 -0.68 -12.05
CA ALA A 79 -11.18 -1.43 -12.71
C ALA A 79 -10.71 -2.82 -13.16
N GLU A 80 -9.50 -2.93 -13.70
CA GLU A 80 -8.89 -4.21 -14.07
C GLU A 80 -8.67 -5.12 -12.85
N ARG A 81 -8.18 -4.56 -11.74
CA ARG A 81 -7.98 -5.29 -10.48
C ARG A 81 -9.29 -5.80 -9.89
N GLU A 82 -10.37 -5.02 -9.92
CA GLU A 82 -11.68 -5.47 -9.45
C GLU A 82 -12.23 -6.62 -10.31
N LYS A 83 -12.04 -6.56 -11.64
CA LYS A 83 -12.39 -7.68 -12.54
C LYS A 83 -11.59 -8.94 -12.21
N MET A 84 -10.26 -8.83 -12.07
CA MET A 84 -9.41 -9.96 -11.70
C MET A 84 -9.75 -10.52 -10.31
N LYS A 85 -10.20 -9.68 -9.37
CA LYS A 85 -10.57 -10.11 -8.02
C LYS A 85 -11.77 -11.05 -8.07
N ALA A 86 -12.80 -10.73 -8.85
CA ALA A 86 -13.96 -11.60 -9.02
C ALA A 86 -13.58 -12.97 -9.62
N GLU A 87 -12.73 -12.98 -10.66
CA GLU A 87 -12.22 -14.22 -11.25
C GLU A 87 -11.39 -15.04 -10.26
N ARG A 88 -10.52 -14.37 -9.50
CA ARG A 88 -9.70 -15.00 -8.46
C ARG A 88 -10.54 -15.60 -7.34
N GLU A 89 -11.60 -14.92 -6.91
CA GLU A 89 -12.52 -15.44 -5.89
C GLU A 89 -13.23 -16.71 -6.37
N LYS A 90 -13.70 -16.71 -7.62
CA LYS A 90 -14.29 -17.90 -8.24
C LYS A 90 -13.29 -19.06 -8.32
N MET A 91 -12.08 -18.81 -8.81
CA MET A 91 -11.01 -19.82 -8.90
C MET A 91 -10.64 -20.38 -7.51
N LEU A 92 -10.59 -19.52 -6.48
CA LEU A 92 -10.33 -19.93 -5.10
C LEU A 92 -11.45 -20.81 -4.54
N ALA A 93 -12.72 -20.49 -4.83
CA ALA A 93 -13.86 -21.29 -4.42
C ALA A 93 -13.85 -22.67 -5.08
N GLU A 94 -13.62 -22.74 -6.38
CA GLU A 94 -13.49 -24.00 -7.14
C GLU A 94 -12.34 -24.85 -6.60
N LYS A 95 -11.16 -24.26 -6.39
CA LYS A 95 -10.02 -24.97 -5.81
C LYS A 95 -10.31 -25.51 -4.41
N LYS A 96 -11.03 -24.74 -3.58
CA LYS A 96 -11.44 -25.18 -2.24
C LYS A 96 -12.41 -26.37 -2.33
N ALA A 97 -13.36 -26.34 -3.26
CA ALA A 97 -14.29 -27.43 -3.48
C ALA A 97 -13.57 -28.71 -3.95
N THR A 98 -12.66 -28.60 -4.92
CA THR A 98 -11.85 -29.73 -5.41
C THR A 98 -11.00 -30.35 -4.31
N MET A 99 -10.31 -29.52 -3.51
CA MET A 99 -9.53 -30.00 -2.37
C MET A 99 -10.38 -30.73 -1.34
N LYS A 100 -11.60 -30.24 -1.07
CA LYS A 100 -12.53 -30.90 -0.15
C LYS A 100 -12.96 -32.28 -0.68
N LYS A 101 -13.31 -32.38 -1.97
CA LYS A 101 -13.66 -33.66 -2.61
C LYS A 101 -12.51 -34.65 -2.55
N GLN A 102 -11.29 -34.23 -2.92
CA GLN A 102 -10.10 -35.07 -2.86
C GLN A 102 -9.81 -35.58 -1.44
N HIS A 103 -10.03 -34.73 -0.44
CA HIS A 103 -9.88 -35.12 0.96
C HIS A 103 -10.92 -36.16 1.38
N GLU A 104 -12.19 -35.99 1.00
CA GLU A 104 -13.27 -36.95 1.28
C GLU A 104 -13.05 -38.29 0.57
N GLU A 105 -12.63 -38.27 -0.70
CA GLU A 105 -12.28 -39.47 -1.46
C GLU A 105 -11.10 -40.23 -0.83
N LEU A 106 -10.05 -39.50 -0.43
CA LEU A 106 -8.91 -40.09 0.25
C LEU A 106 -9.34 -40.70 1.60
N LYS A 107 -10.17 -39.99 2.36
CA LYS A 107 -10.74 -40.49 3.62
C LYS A 107 -11.52 -41.79 3.42
N ALA A 108 -12.37 -41.86 2.38
CA ALA A 108 -13.14 -43.05 2.05
C ALA A 108 -12.24 -44.24 1.66
N LYS A 109 -11.17 -43.99 0.89
CA LYS A 109 -10.19 -45.02 0.50
C LYS A 109 -9.34 -45.52 1.67
N LEU A 110 -9.03 -44.65 2.63
CA LEU A 110 -8.21 -45.00 3.79
C LEU A 110 -8.99 -45.71 4.90
N LYS A 111 -10.27 -45.37 5.07
CA LYS A 111 -11.13 -45.95 6.13
C LYS A 111 -11.14 -47.49 6.17
N PRO A 112 -11.20 -48.24 5.06
CA PRO A 112 -11.15 -49.71 5.10
C PRO A 112 -9.73 -50.27 5.28
N ILE A 113 -8.67 -49.47 5.11
CA ILE A 113 -7.27 -49.92 5.17
C ILE A 113 -6.68 -49.69 6.57
N LEU A 114 -7.14 -48.65 7.26
CA LEU A 114 -6.61 -48.25 8.57
C LEU A 114 -7.44 -48.84 9.70
N THR A 115 -6.78 -49.16 10.82
CA THR A 115 -7.47 -49.41 12.09
C THR A 115 -8.05 -48.10 12.65
N ASP A 116 -9.02 -48.19 13.56
CA ASP A 116 -9.66 -47.01 14.16
C ASP A 116 -8.66 -46.05 14.82
N GLU A 117 -7.63 -46.58 15.48
CA GLU A 117 -6.57 -45.77 16.09
C GLU A 117 -5.69 -45.07 15.05
N GLN A 118 -5.35 -45.77 13.96
CA GLN A 118 -4.56 -45.19 12.87
C GLN A 118 -5.34 -44.11 12.13
N PHE A 119 -6.65 -44.32 11.93
CA PHE A 119 -7.53 -43.35 11.29
C PHE A 119 -7.66 -42.07 12.14
N LYS A 120 -7.87 -42.20 13.46
CA LYS A 120 -7.89 -41.05 14.37
C LYS A 120 -6.59 -40.26 14.36
N LYS A 121 -5.43 -40.94 14.37
CA LYS A 121 -4.12 -40.28 14.25
C LYS A 121 -3.96 -39.54 12.93
N TRP A 122 -4.41 -40.14 11.82
CA TRP A 122 -4.39 -39.49 10.51
C TRP A 122 -5.26 -38.23 10.47
N GLU A 123 -6.50 -38.28 10.98
CA GLU A 123 -7.38 -37.09 11.04
C GLU A 123 -6.77 -35.96 11.89
N ALA A 124 -6.18 -36.30 13.04
CA ALA A 124 -5.49 -35.33 13.89
C ALA A 124 -4.31 -34.65 13.14
N MET A 125 -3.50 -35.43 12.42
CA MET A 125 -2.40 -34.90 11.61
C MET A 125 -2.88 -33.95 10.50
N GLN A 126 -4.01 -34.26 9.85
CA GLN A 126 -4.59 -33.37 8.84
C GLN A 126 -5.03 -32.03 9.43
N ASN A 127 -5.67 -32.05 10.60
CA ASN A 127 -6.08 -30.83 11.29
C ASN A 127 -4.88 -29.99 11.76
N GLU A 128 -3.85 -30.61 12.33
CA GLU A 128 -2.65 -29.91 12.76
C GLU A 128 -1.94 -29.22 11.58
N ASN A 129 -1.81 -29.92 10.45
CA ASN A 129 -1.23 -29.34 9.23
C ASN A 129 -2.04 -28.16 8.70
N MET A 130 -3.36 -28.19 8.86
CA MET A 130 -4.25 -27.08 8.49
C MET A 130 -4.05 -25.87 9.41
N GLU A 131 -3.93 -26.07 10.72
CA GLU A 131 -3.68 -24.99 11.68
C GLU A 131 -2.31 -24.35 11.47
N LYS A 132 -1.24 -25.15 11.31
CA LYS A 132 0.10 -24.64 10.97
C LYS A 132 0.10 -23.77 9.70
N ARG A 133 -0.65 -24.17 8.67
CA ARG A 133 -0.83 -23.37 7.45
C ARG A 133 -1.60 -22.06 7.71
N LYS A 134 -2.55 -22.04 8.63
CA LYS A 134 -3.28 -20.82 9.01
C LYS A 134 -2.38 -19.87 9.80
N GLU A 135 -1.60 -20.38 10.75
CA GLU A 135 -0.66 -19.60 11.56
C GLU A 135 0.43 -18.94 10.71
N GLY A 136 1.06 -19.70 9.80
CA GLY A 136 2.05 -19.14 8.89
C GLY A 136 1.49 -18.03 7.97
N ARG A 137 0.18 -18.03 7.70
CA ARG A 137 -0.49 -16.95 6.96
C ARG A 137 -0.79 -15.73 7.83
N LYS A 138 -1.02 -15.90 9.14
CA LYS A 138 -1.22 -14.79 10.08
C LYS A 138 0.09 -14.03 10.30
N HIS A 139 1.19 -14.74 10.55
CA HIS A 139 2.51 -14.12 10.72
C HIS A 139 3.03 -13.35 9.49
N LYS A 140 2.55 -13.66 8.29
CA LYS A 140 2.91 -12.91 7.07
C LYS A 140 2.06 -11.65 6.85
N LYS A 141 0.94 -11.51 7.58
CA LYS A 141 0.02 -10.38 7.48
C LYS A 141 0.26 -9.31 8.55
N GLU A 142 0.95 -9.66 9.63
CA GLU A 142 1.51 -8.74 10.63
C GLU A 142 2.83 -8.16 10.14
#